data_AF-A0A0G1VRS2-F1
#
_entry.id   AF-A0A0G1VRS2-F1
#
_cell.length_a   1.000
_cell.length_b   1.000
_cell.length_c   1.000
_cell.angle_alpha   90.00
_cell.angle_beta   90.00
_cell.angle_gamma   90.00
#
_symmetry.space_group_name_H-M   'P 1'
#
loop_
_entity.id
_entity.type
_entity.pdbx_description
1 polymer ?
#
loop_
_entity_poly.entity_id
_entity_poly.type
_entity_poly.pdbx_seq_one_letter_code
_entity_poly.pdbx_strand_id
1 'polypeptide(L)'
;MKLYISHEIFLWFGLLLFGIAGFFLTVLFPQPAGFYAFVAVAALGGFGVSVYVWYTKSRGKQLICPSGGDCNAVVQSKYSKFFSIKLEYLGMLYFAAVFLSYSIILLTPQFFAETFRVAVMLLTATASLFSIYLLSVQAFLLKKWCIWCVLASMFSLTIFFIALISAEGAAAFLGRMENMLEMLKFAGFALGMGGATSAMFLFMRFLRDSDIDEKELETIKDVSELIFVGLALTVMSQFALYVANPAEFMESSLFLVEMLALFLAAFAAAVFMIIYAPFLVFVPFEKIPKEDRRAGFVALRRPSFVLGALALSSWYFAFATNFIPEYGLLALLFAYGAVLALSVAASFLWESQYRGGPAAK
;
A
#
# COMPACT_ATOMS: atom_id res chain seq x y z
N MET A 1 -25.99 -15.69 -3.02
CA MET A 1 -25.36 -14.41 -3.39
C MET A 1 -23.89 -14.69 -3.69
N LYS A 2 -23.48 -14.74 -4.96
CA LYS A 2 -22.05 -14.90 -5.29
C LYS A 2 -21.37 -13.57 -4.98
N LEU A 3 -20.48 -13.53 -3.99
CA LEU A 3 -19.52 -12.45 -3.81
C LEU A 3 -18.82 -12.26 -5.17
N TYR A 4 -19.20 -11.26 -5.95
CA TYR A 4 -18.47 -10.90 -7.15
C TYR A 4 -17.25 -10.08 -6.69
N ILE A 5 -16.31 -10.76 -6.02
CA ILE A 5 -14.97 -10.23 -5.76
C ILE A 5 -14.38 -9.99 -7.13
N SER A 6 -14.27 -8.73 -7.54
CA SER A 6 -13.68 -8.42 -8.83
C SER A 6 -12.23 -8.90 -8.82
N HIS A 7 -11.81 -9.59 -9.88
CA HIS A 7 -10.43 -10.03 -10.09
C HIS A 7 -9.41 -8.87 -10.02
N GLU A 8 -9.91 -7.64 -10.07
CA GLU A 8 -9.23 -6.35 -10.04
C GLU A 8 -8.70 -5.98 -8.65
N ILE A 9 -9.43 -6.35 -7.59
CA ILE A 9 -9.01 -6.11 -6.20
C ILE A 9 -7.82 -7.02 -5.82
N PHE A 10 -7.82 -8.26 -6.31
CA PHE A 10 -6.72 -9.21 -6.09
C PHE A 10 -5.41 -8.75 -6.75
N LEU A 11 -5.51 -8.06 -7.89
CA LEU A 11 -4.39 -7.55 -8.66
C LEU A 11 -3.77 -6.31 -7.99
N TRP A 12 -4.61 -5.39 -7.50
CA TRP A 12 -4.18 -4.23 -6.69
C TRP A 12 -3.47 -4.67 -5.41
N PHE A 13 -4.01 -5.69 -4.74
CA PHE A 13 -3.44 -6.23 -3.51
C PHE A 13 -2.15 -7.01 -3.75
N GLY A 14 -2.08 -7.83 -4.81
CA GLY A 14 -0.84 -8.48 -5.24
C GLY A 14 0.28 -7.46 -5.47
N LEU A 15 -0.03 -6.33 -6.10
CA LEU A 15 0.94 -5.26 -6.36
C LEU A 15 1.40 -4.51 -5.09
N LEU A 16 0.50 -4.28 -4.14
CA LEU A 16 0.82 -3.68 -2.84
C LEU A 16 1.68 -4.65 -2.01
N LEU A 17 1.36 -5.94 -2.03
CA LEU A 17 2.17 -7.02 -1.48
C LEU A 17 3.54 -7.14 -2.15
N PHE A 18 3.64 -7.03 -3.48
CA PHE A 18 4.93 -7.07 -4.19
C PHE A 18 5.81 -5.85 -3.87
N GLY A 19 5.21 -4.67 -3.68
CA GLY A 19 5.92 -3.47 -3.22
C GLY A 19 6.52 -3.63 -1.83
N ILE A 20 5.76 -4.19 -0.88
CA ILE A 20 6.25 -4.39 0.49
C ILE A 20 7.15 -5.64 0.59
N ALA A 21 6.84 -6.73 -0.08
CA ALA A 21 7.69 -7.93 -0.16
C ALA A 21 9.05 -7.62 -0.79
N GLY A 22 9.08 -6.67 -1.73
CA GLY A 22 10.32 -6.17 -2.26
C GLY A 22 11.21 -5.48 -1.21
N PHE A 23 10.62 -4.68 -0.31
CA PHE A 23 11.36 -4.12 0.82
C PHE A 23 11.91 -5.23 1.73
N PHE A 24 11.13 -6.28 1.99
CA PHE A 24 11.61 -7.47 2.71
C PHE A 24 12.75 -8.19 1.98
N LEU A 25 12.74 -8.22 0.65
CA LEU A 25 13.82 -8.78 -0.17
C LEU A 25 15.12 -7.98 -0.03
N THR A 26 15.07 -6.65 0.03
CA THR A 26 16.26 -5.82 0.29
C THR A 26 16.82 -6.02 1.69
N VAL A 27 15.97 -6.36 2.65
CA VAL A 27 16.34 -6.63 4.04
C VAL A 27 16.87 -8.06 4.23
N LEU A 28 16.28 -9.06 3.55
CA LEU A 28 16.74 -10.46 3.61
C LEU A 28 18.03 -10.71 2.83
N PHE A 29 18.28 -9.94 1.77
CA PHE A 29 19.47 -10.08 0.92
C PHE A 29 20.27 -8.77 0.89
N PRO A 30 21.15 -8.55 1.88
CA PRO A 30 21.87 -7.28 2.10
C PRO A 30 22.98 -6.98 1.05
N GLN A 31 22.97 -7.67 -0.08
CA GLN A 31 23.93 -7.52 -1.18
C GLN A 31 23.37 -6.57 -2.26
N PRO A 32 24.22 -6.00 -3.16
CA PRO A 32 23.75 -5.22 -4.32
C PRO A 32 22.69 -5.98 -5.17
N ALA A 33 22.73 -7.32 -5.15
CA ALA A 33 21.74 -8.17 -5.79
C ALA A 33 20.32 -8.01 -5.20
N GLY A 34 20.16 -7.78 -3.89
CA GLY A 34 18.85 -7.55 -3.28
C GLY A 34 18.19 -6.27 -3.78
N PHE A 35 18.97 -5.19 -3.92
CA PHE A 35 18.52 -3.93 -4.50
C PHE A 35 18.10 -4.08 -5.97
N TYR A 36 18.89 -4.79 -6.78
CA TYR A 36 18.55 -5.00 -8.18
C TYR A 36 17.33 -5.92 -8.37
N ALA A 37 17.21 -6.96 -7.52
CA ALA A 37 16.03 -7.83 -7.51
C ALA A 37 14.77 -7.05 -7.12
N PHE A 38 14.85 -6.14 -6.15
CA PHE A 38 13.75 -5.26 -5.79
C PHE A 38 13.27 -4.42 -6.98
N VAL A 39 14.20 -3.75 -7.67
CA VAL A 39 13.86 -2.90 -8.81
C VAL A 39 13.22 -3.74 -9.93
N ALA A 40 13.73 -4.95 -10.17
CA ALA A 40 13.14 -5.87 -11.14
C ALA A 40 11.69 -6.24 -10.75
N VAL A 41 11.43 -6.57 -9.49
CA VAL A 41 10.08 -6.89 -9.01
C VAL A 41 9.15 -5.68 -9.07
N ALA A 42 9.63 -4.49 -8.66
CA ALA A 42 8.87 -3.25 -8.76
C ALA A 42 8.51 -2.91 -10.22
N ALA A 43 9.45 -3.15 -11.15
CA ALA A 43 9.21 -2.98 -12.58
C ALA A 43 8.18 -3.97 -13.12
N LEU A 44 8.22 -5.24 -12.71
CA LEU A 44 7.15 -6.21 -13.03
C LEU A 44 5.79 -5.75 -12.50
N GLY A 45 5.77 -5.18 -11.29
CA GLY A 45 4.58 -4.61 -10.71
C GLY A 45 4.00 -3.47 -11.58
N GLY A 46 4.83 -2.46 -11.87
CA GLY A 46 4.43 -1.36 -12.75
C GLY A 46 3.99 -1.82 -14.15
N PHE A 47 4.64 -2.85 -14.70
CA PHE A 47 4.24 -3.47 -15.96
C PHE A 47 2.84 -4.10 -15.86
N GLY A 48 2.58 -4.87 -14.80
CA GLY A 48 1.28 -5.47 -14.52
C GLY A 48 0.16 -4.44 -14.42
N VAL A 49 0.39 -3.31 -13.73
CA VAL A 49 -0.56 -2.18 -13.68
C VAL A 49 -0.85 -1.66 -15.09
N SER A 50 0.20 -1.42 -15.88
CA SER A 50 0.08 -0.86 -17.23
C SER A 50 -0.70 -1.78 -18.17
N VAL A 51 -0.43 -3.09 -18.12
CA VAL A 51 -1.17 -4.13 -18.86
C VAL A 51 -2.63 -4.17 -18.43
N TYR A 52 -2.90 -4.09 -17.12
CA TYR A 52 -4.27 -4.13 -16.60
C TYR A 52 -5.10 -2.94 -17.08
N VAL A 53 -4.56 -1.71 -17.00
CA VAL A 53 -5.24 -0.51 -17.50
C VAL A 53 -5.48 -0.62 -19.01
N TRP A 54 -4.48 -1.09 -19.76
CA TRP A 54 -4.61 -1.33 -21.21
C TRP A 54 -5.69 -2.36 -21.54
N TYR A 55 -5.71 -3.51 -20.86
CA TYR A 55 -6.66 -4.59 -21.09
C TYR A 55 -8.10 -4.13 -20.80
N THR A 56 -8.29 -3.41 -19.70
CA THR A 56 -9.62 -2.92 -19.27
C THR A 56 -10.14 -1.86 -20.25
N LYS A 57 -9.26 -0.90 -20.61
CA LYS A 57 -9.57 0.16 -21.58
C LYS A 57 -9.84 -0.36 -22.98
N SER A 58 -9.08 -1.34 -23.46
CA SER A 58 -9.24 -1.90 -24.81
C SER A 58 -10.54 -2.68 -24.99
N ARG A 59 -11.10 -3.24 -23.90
CA ARG A 59 -12.41 -3.93 -23.92
C ARG A 59 -13.59 -3.02 -23.58
N GLY A 60 -13.38 -1.72 -23.42
CA GLY A 60 -14.44 -0.77 -23.07
C GLY A 60 -15.07 -1.01 -21.70
N LYS A 61 -14.37 -1.73 -20.81
CA LYS A 61 -14.83 -1.95 -19.43
C LYS A 61 -14.53 -0.72 -18.57
N GLN A 62 -15.37 -0.48 -17.59
CA GLN A 62 -15.15 0.56 -16.58
C GLN A 62 -14.12 0.07 -15.56
N LEU A 63 -13.09 0.87 -15.30
CA LEU A 63 -12.13 0.65 -14.21
C LEU A 63 -12.83 0.81 -12.87
N ILE A 64 -12.69 -0.18 -11.99
CA ILE A 64 -13.13 -0.07 -10.58
C ILE A 64 -12.01 0.61 -9.79
N CYS A 65 -12.35 1.67 -9.05
CA CYS A 65 -11.43 2.34 -8.13
C CYS A 65 -11.74 1.93 -6.70
N PRO A 66 -10.83 1.22 -6.01
CA PRO A 66 -10.96 0.90 -4.60
C PRO A 66 -11.27 2.11 -3.71
N SER A 67 -10.67 3.27 -3.99
CA SER A 67 -10.88 4.52 -3.23
C SER A 67 -12.22 5.21 -3.50
N GLY A 68 -13.05 4.68 -4.42
CA GLY A 68 -14.31 5.31 -4.81
C GLY A 68 -14.18 6.53 -5.74
N GLY A 69 -12.97 6.82 -6.25
CA GLY A 69 -12.74 7.85 -7.27
C GLY A 69 -13.23 7.46 -8.68
N ASP A 70 -13.13 8.39 -9.63
CA ASP A 70 -13.48 8.16 -11.05
C ASP A 70 -12.22 7.98 -11.92
N CYS A 71 -11.69 6.76 -11.92
CA CYS A 71 -10.50 6.39 -12.70
C CYS A 71 -10.79 6.45 -14.21
N ASN A 72 -12.04 6.24 -14.63
CA ASN A 72 -12.41 6.26 -16.04
C ASN A 72 -12.33 7.67 -16.61
N ALA A 73 -12.75 8.69 -15.84
CA ALA A 73 -12.56 10.09 -16.21
C ALA A 73 -11.08 10.43 -16.46
N VAL A 74 -10.16 9.88 -15.67
CA VAL A 74 -8.72 10.10 -15.84
C VAL A 74 -8.16 9.35 -17.05
N VAL A 75 -8.45 8.06 -17.17
CA VAL A 75 -7.88 7.18 -18.22
C VAL A 75 -8.46 7.46 -19.61
N GLN A 76 -9.63 8.09 -19.70
CA GLN A 76 -10.23 8.52 -20.97
C GLN A 76 -10.00 10.01 -21.28
N SER A 77 -9.31 10.74 -20.40
CA SER A 77 -9.04 12.17 -20.58
C SER A 77 -8.13 12.46 -21.78
N LYS A 78 -8.08 13.73 -22.21
CA LYS A 78 -7.13 14.22 -23.22
C LYS A 78 -5.66 13.94 -22.83
N TYR A 79 -5.36 13.90 -21.54
CA TYR A 79 -4.03 13.62 -21.00
C TYR A 79 -3.67 12.14 -21.00
N SER A 80 -4.59 11.23 -21.38
CA SER A 80 -4.32 9.80 -21.53
C SER A 80 -3.52 9.45 -22.79
N LYS A 81 -3.09 10.45 -23.58
CA LYS A 81 -2.28 10.30 -24.78
C LYS A 81 -1.13 11.31 -24.76
N PHE A 82 0.06 10.86 -25.12
CA PHE A 82 1.23 11.70 -25.30
C PHE A 82 1.74 11.51 -26.74
N PHE A 83 1.78 12.59 -27.54
CA PHE A 83 2.09 12.51 -28.98
C PHE A 83 1.30 11.41 -29.73
N SER A 84 -0.02 11.33 -29.48
CA SER A 84 -0.93 10.30 -30.03
C SER A 84 -0.71 8.87 -29.56
N ILE A 85 0.35 8.59 -28.79
CA ILE A 85 0.61 7.29 -28.16
C ILE A 85 -0.16 7.24 -26.83
N LYS A 86 -0.90 6.15 -26.59
CA LYS A 86 -1.61 5.98 -25.31
C LYS A 86 -0.61 5.71 -24.19
N LEU A 87 -0.83 6.31 -23.01
CA LEU A 87 0.12 6.24 -21.90
C LEU A 87 0.39 4.81 -21.42
N GLU A 88 -0.57 3.90 -21.53
CA GLU A 88 -0.41 2.53 -21.06
C GLU A 88 0.70 1.80 -21.82
N TYR A 89 0.90 2.12 -23.11
CA TYR A 89 2.00 1.57 -23.90
C TYR A 89 3.36 2.13 -23.48
N LEU A 90 3.43 3.43 -23.17
CA LEU A 90 4.66 4.05 -22.68
C LEU A 90 5.05 3.46 -21.32
N GLY A 91 4.08 3.25 -20.43
CA GLY A 91 4.29 2.57 -19.15
C GLY A 91 4.80 1.13 -19.34
N MET A 92 4.14 0.34 -20.19
CA MET A 92 4.57 -1.03 -20.50
C MET A 92 6.01 -1.06 -21.05
N LEU A 93 6.35 -0.17 -21.98
CA LEU A 93 7.69 -0.10 -22.57
C LEU A 93 8.75 0.26 -21.52
N TYR A 94 8.49 1.29 -20.70
CA TYR A 94 9.40 1.73 -19.65
C TYR A 94 9.65 0.63 -18.62
N PHE A 95 8.59 0.04 -18.06
CA PHE A 95 8.73 -1.00 -17.04
C PHE A 95 9.39 -2.27 -17.59
N ALA A 96 9.11 -2.66 -18.83
CA ALA A 96 9.81 -3.78 -19.47
C ALA A 96 11.31 -3.50 -19.65
N ALA A 97 11.68 -2.28 -20.07
CA ALA A 97 13.09 -1.88 -20.24
C ALA A 97 13.84 -1.87 -18.90
N VAL A 98 13.22 -1.37 -17.82
CA VAL A 98 13.78 -1.43 -16.46
C VAL A 98 13.93 -2.87 -15.99
N PHE A 99 12.91 -3.71 -16.15
CA PHE A 99 12.97 -5.10 -15.72
C PHE A 99 14.11 -5.86 -16.43
N LEU A 100 14.23 -5.71 -17.75
CA LEU A 100 15.29 -6.37 -18.52
C LEU A 100 16.68 -5.85 -18.14
N SER A 101 16.85 -4.54 -18.01
CA SER A 101 18.14 -3.95 -17.63
C SER A 101 18.62 -4.45 -16.27
N TYR A 102 17.77 -4.42 -15.24
CA TYR A 102 18.13 -4.90 -13.91
C TYR A 102 18.25 -6.44 -13.80
N SER A 103 17.50 -7.20 -14.61
CA SER A 103 17.69 -8.66 -14.71
C SER A 103 19.02 -9.04 -15.33
N ILE A 104 19.49 -8.28 -16.34
CA ILE A 104 20.80 -8.48 -16.94
C ILE A 104 21.91 -8.15 -15.92
N ILE A 105 21.77 -7.08 -15.13
CA ILE A 105 22.71 -6.74 -14.04
C ILE A 105 22.88 -7.92 -13.08
N LEU A 106 21.78 -8.57 -12.70
CA LEU A 106 21.79 -9.70 -11.78
C LEU A 106 22.51 -10.93 -12.36
N LEU A 107 22.36 -11.18 -13.66
CA LEU A 107 22.92 -12.36 -14.32
C LEU A 107 24.39 -12.17 -14.74
N THR A 108 24.79 -10.95 -15.12
CA THR A 108 26.14 -10.66 -15.64
C THR A 108 26.72 -9.35 -15.08
N PRO A 109 27.11 -9.32 -13.79
CA PRO A 109 27.62 -8.11 -13.13
C PRO A 109 28.87 -7.50 -13.82
N GLN A 110 29.67 -8.37 -14.41
CA GLN A 110 30.95 -8.08 -15.05
C GLN A 110 30.88 -7.44 -16.45
N PHE A 111 29.70 -7.44 -17.09
CA PHE A 111 29.47 -6.78 -18.39
C PHE A 111 28.85 -5.38 -18.23
N PHE A 112 28.70 -4.89 -17.00
CA PHE A 112 27.99 -3.65 -16.73
C PHE A 112 28.87 -2.40 -16.92
N ALA A 113 29.06 -2.01 -18.18
CA ALA A 113 29.77 -0.80 -18.55
C ALA A 113 29.10 0.46 -17.96
N GLU A 114 29.89 1.43 -17.50
CA GLU A 114 29.43 2.71 -16.95
C GLU A 114 28.41 3.43 -17.86
N THR A 115 28.57 3.34 -19.17
CA THR A 115 27.63 3.90 -20.16
C THR A 115 26.21 3.37 -20.00
N PHE A 116 26.04 2.08 -19.66
CA PHE A 116 24.72 1.47 -19.52
C PHE A 116 24.05 1.85 -18.19
N ARG A 117 24.84 2.04 -17.11
CA ARG A 117 24.35 2.62 -15.84
C ARG A 117 23.75 4.01 -16.06
N VAL A 118 24.49 4.87 -16.75
CA VAL A 118 24.06 6.24 -17.05
C VAL A 118 22.80 6.23 -17.93
N ALA A 119 22.71 5.34 -18.92
CA ALA A 119 21.52 5.22 -19.76
C ALA A 119 20.25 4.83 -18.97
N VAL A 120 20.35 3.85 -18.06
CA VAL A 120 19.23 3.44 -17.20
C VAL A 120 18.85 4.55 -16.21
N MET A 121 19.83 5.27 -15.67
CA MET A 121 19.59 6.43 -14.80
C MET A 121 18.83 7.54 -15.54
N LEU A 122 19.24 7.91 -16.75
CA LEU A 122 18.55 8.91 -17.56
C LEU A 122 17.12 8.48 -17.94
N LEU A 123 16.94 7.20 -18.26
CA LEU A 123 15.62 6.64 -18.56
C LEU A 123 14.67 6.76 -17.37
N THR A 124 15.12 6.33 -16.19
CA THR A 124 14.33 6.37 -14.95
C THR A 124 14.09 7.81 -14.48
N ALA A 125 15.08 8.71 -14.62
CA ALA A 125 14.91 10.13 -14.36
C ALA A 125 13.82 10.75 -15.23
N THR A 126 13.85 10.50 -16.53
CA THR A 126 12.85 11.02 -17.47
C THR A 126 11.44 10.49 -17.15
N ALA A 127 11.32 9.20 -16.85
CA ALA A 127 10.06 8.58 -16.48
C ALA A 127 9.51 9.12 -15.15
N SER A 128 10.37 9.41 -14.18
CA SER A 128 9.99 9.98 -12.88
C SER A 128 9.43 11.40 -13.03
N LEU A 129 10.10 12.26 -13.80
CA LEU A 129 9.65 13.63 -14.08
C LEU A 129 8.30 13.61 -14.82
N PHE A 130 8.16 12.71 -15.79
CA PHE A 130 6.90 12.51 -16.48
C PHE A 130 5.79 12.01 -15.53
N SER A 131 6.12 11.16 -14.57
CA SER A 131 5.17 10.68 -13.55
C SER A 131 4.70 11.81 -12.62
N ILE A 132 5.61 12.68 -12.17
CA ILE A 132 5.28 13.87 -11.37
C ILE A 132 4.35 14.81 -12.15
N TYR A 133 4.63 15.01 -13.45
CA TYR A 133 3.77 15.80 -14.33
C TYR A 133 2.35 15.22 -14.38
N LEU A 134 2.18 13.90 -14.55
CA LEU A 134 0.86 13.26 -14.60
C LEU A 134 0.12 13.28 -13.26
N LEU A 135 0.84 13.15 -12.14
CA LEU A 135 0.27 13.34 -10.81
C LEU A 135 -0.23 14.79 -10.64
N SER A 136 0.55 15.77 -11.09
CA SER A 136 0.16 17.19 -11.06
C SER A 136 -1.09 17.46 -11.92
N VAL A 137 -1.17 16.84 -13.11
CA VAL A 137 -2.37 16.94 -13.96
C VAL A 137 -3.60 16.35 -13.28
N GLN A 138 -3.47 15.21 -12.60
CA GLN A 138 -4.58 14.61 -11.84
C GLN A 138 -5.06 15.52 -10.70
N ALA A 139 -4.12 16.08 -9.93
CA ALA A 139 -4.43 16.92 -8.79
C ALA A 139 -5.02 18.29 -9.19
N PHE A 140 -4.37 19.01 -10.11
CA PHE A 140 -4.71 20.41 -10.39
C PHE A 140 -5.68 20.60 -11.56
N LEU A 141 -5.54 19.81 -12.63
CA LEU A 141 -6.30 20.01 -13.86
C LEU A 141 -7.56 19.16 -13.90
N LEU A 142 -7.45 17.87 -13.59
CA LEU A 142 -8.57 16.94 -13.62
C LEU A 142 -9.39 16.96 -12.32
N LYS A 143 -8.76 17.25 -11.18
CA LYS A 143 -9.36 17.17 -9.84
C LYS A 143 -10.02 15.81 -9.57
N LYS A 144 -9.43 14.76 -10.12
CA LYS A 144 -9.88 13.37 -10.02
C LYS A 144 -8.66 12.49 -9.83
N TRP A 145 -8.77 11.54 -8.90
CA TRP A 145 -7.69 10.62 -8.57
C TRP A 145 -7.95 9.25 -9.19
N CYS A 146 -6.96 8.75 -9.94
CA CYS A 146 -6.96 7.37 -10.42
C CYS A 146 -5.90 6.58 -9.65
N ILE A 147 -6.34 5.68 -8.77
CA ILE A 147 -5.42 4.91 -7.91
C ILE A 147 -4.46 4.04 -8.72
N TRP A 148 -4.88 3.53 -9.88
CA TRP A 148 -4.02 2.76 -10.79
C TRP A 148 -2.90 3.62 -11.39
N CYS A 149 -3.20 4.86 -11.77
CA CYS A 149 -2.21 5.80 -12.28
C CYS A 149 -1.26 6.24 -11.16
N VAL A 150 -1.79 6.52 -9.96
CA VAL A 150 -0.97 6.86 -8.79
C VAL A 150 -0.03 5.71 -8.46
N LEU A 151 -0.50 4.47 -8.47
CA LEU A 151 0.31 3.29 -8.19
C LEU A 151 1.43 3.11 -9.24
N ALA A 152 1.13 3.26 -10.53
CA ALA A 152 2.16 3.22 -11.58
C ALA A 152 3.19 4.35 -11.40
N SER A 153 2.76 5.56 -11.05
CA SER A 153 3.66 6.68 -10.75
C SER A 153 4.53 6.40 -9.53
N MET A 154 3.99 5.76 -8.49
CA MET A 154 4.77 5.36 -7.31
C MET A 154 5.86 4.35 -7.67
N PHE A 155 5.55 3.30 -8.45
CA PHE A 155 6.59 2.36 -8.91
C PHE A 155 7.70 3.06 -9.70
N SER A 156 7.35 3.95 -10.63
CA SER A 156 8.33 4.74 -11.41
C SER A 156 9.21 5.62 -10.53
N LEU A 157 8.61 6.33 -9.57
CA LEU A 157 9.34 7.16 -8.61
C LEU A 157 10.28 6.32 -7.75
N THR A 158 9.79 5.22 -7.17
CA THR A 158 10.62 4.32 -6.35
C THR A 158 11.79 3.75 -7.14
N ILE A 159 11.57 3.30 -8.37
CA ILE A 159 12.64 2.83 -9.27
C ILE A 159 13.67 3.93 -9.50
N PHE A 160 13.22 5.17 -9.76
CA PHE A 160 14.13 6.29 -9.97
C PHE A 160 14.91 6.67 -8.71
N PHE A 161 14.27 6.71 -7.53
CA PHE A 161 14.98 6.94 -6.27
C PHE A 161 16.07 5.90 -6.06
N ILE A 162 15.78 4.63 -6.33
CA ILE A 162 16.76 3.54 -6.23
C ILE A 162 17.86 3.65 -7.29
N ALA A 163 17.54 4.11 -8.49
CA ALA A 163 18.53 4.35 -9.55
C ALA A 163 19.39 5.60 -9.31
N LEU A 164 18.85 6.65 -8.66
CA LEU A 164 19.56 7.87 -8.25
C LEU A 164 20.62 7.57 -7.20
N ILE A 165 20.35 6.59 -6.37
CA ILE A 165 21.29 6.03 -5.43
C ILE A 165 22.33 5.23 -6.24
N SER A 166 23.40 5.88 -6.70
CA SER A 166 24.70 5.31 -6.35
C SER A 166 24.76 5.37 -4.82
N ALA A 167 25.02 4.24 -4.17
CA ALA A 167 24.84 4.06 -2.71
C ALA A 167 25.31 5.26 -1.87
N GLU A 168 26.40 5.89 -2.28
CA GLU A 168 27.13 6.88 -1.49
C GLU A 168 26.52 8.31 -1.54
N GLY A 169 26.05 8.78 -2.70
CA GLY A 169 25.61 10.18 -2.84
C GLY A 169 24.23 10.46 -2.23
N ALA A 170 23.33 9.50 -2.37
CA ALA A 170 21.98 9.60 -1.81
C ALA A 170 21.95 9.32 -0.31
N ALA A 171 22.79 8.40 0.20
CA ALA A 171 22.95 8.21 1.64
C ALA A 171 23.42 9.50 2.32
N ALA A 172 24.39 10.21 1.72
CA ALA A 172 24.88 11.49 2.25
C ALA A 172 23.80 12.60 2.29
N PHE A 173 22.93 12.67 1.26
CA PHE A 173 21.85 13.65 1.22
C PHE A 173 20.72 13.31 2.21
N LEU A 174 20.29 12.05 2.26
CA LEU A 174 19.23 11.60 3.17
C LEU A 174 19.68 11.62 4.63
N GLY A 175 20.94 11.30 4.92
CA GLY A 175 21.52 11.46 6.25
C GLY A 175 21.51 12.91 6.74
N ARG A 176 21.63 13.90 5.84
CA ARG A 176 21.46 15.32 6.21
C ARG A 176 20.01 15.67 6.58
N MET A 177 19.03 14.90 6.10
CA MET A 177 17.61 15.12 6.34
C MET A 177 17.01 14.13 7.35
N GLU A 178 17.83 13.39 8.10
CA GLU A 178 17.40 12.36 9.04
C GLU A 178 16.30 12.85 10.00
N ASN A 179 16.52 13.96 10.69
CA ASN A 179 15.52 14.58 11.58
C ASN A 179 14.19 14.87 10.87
N MET A 180 14.25 15.31 9.61
CA MET A 180 13.04 15.58 8.82
C MET A 180 12.32 14.28 8.47
N LEU A 181 13.06 13.24 8.11
CA LEU A 181 12.50 11.91 7.83
C LEU A 181 11.86 11.29 9.07
N GLU A 182 12.48 11.43 10.25
CA GLU A 182 11.88 11.01 11.51
C GLU A 182 10.59 11.77 11.82
N MET A 183 10.58 13.10 11.65
CA MET A 183 9.37 13.90 11.81
C MET A 183 8.26 13.45 10.85
N LEU A 184 8.58 13.21 9.58
CA LEU A 184 7.63 12.66 8.61
C LEU A 184 7.16 11.26 9.03
N LYS A 185 8.04 10.40 9.55
CA LYS A 185 7.68 9.06 10.05
C LYS A 185 6.65 9.17 11.18
N PHE A 186 6.90 10.01 12.18
CA PHE A 186 5.97 10.22 13.29
C PHE A 186 4.65 10.86 12.87
N ALA A 187 4.67 11.79 11.91
CA ALA A 187 3.45 12.31 11.30
C ALA A 187 2.66 11.19 10.58
N GLY A 188 3.37 10.28 9.90
CA GLY A 188 2.78 9.11 9.26
C GLY A 188 2.11 8.19 10.27
N PHE A 189 2.78 7.90 11.38
CA PHE A 189 2.21 7.16 12.50
C PHE A 189 0.96 7.83 13.08
N ALA A 190 1.00 9.15 13.31
CA ALA A 190 -0.15 9.88 13.84
C ALA A 190 -1.38 9.76 12.92
N LEU A 191 -1.19 9.96 11.62
CA LEU A 191 -2.26 9.83 10.62
C LEU A 191 -2.75 8.39 10.49
N GLY A 192 -1.83 7.44 10.38
CA GLY A 192 -2.11 6.03 10.18
C GLY A 192 -2.84 5.39 11.35
N MET A 193 -2.29 5.53 12.57
CA MET A 193 -2.90 5.01 13.79
C MET A 193 -4.21 5.72 14.14
N GLY A 194 -4.25 7.05 14.01
CA GLY A 194 -5.45 7.85 14.27
C GLY A 194 -6.58 7.49 13.32
N GLY A 195 -6.26 7.35 12.03
CA GLY A 195 -7.19 6.88 11.00
C GLY A 195 -7.69 5.46 11.29
N ALA A 196 -6.78 4.53 11.61
CA ALA A 196 -7.14 3.14 11.87
C ALA A 196 -8.05 3.01 13.10
N THR A 197 -7.77 3.76 14.16
CA THR A 197 -8.56 3.77 15.38
C THR A 197 -9.95 4.36 15.12
N SER A 198 -10.02 5.45 14.37
CA SER A 198 -11.27 6.10 13.98
C SER A 198 -12.12 5.20 13.07
N ALA A 199 -11.50 4.56 12.08
CA ALA A 199 -12.17 3.62 11.17
C ALA A 199 -12.76 2.43 11.94
N MET A 200 -12.01 1.88 12.90
CA MET A 200 -12.50 0.81 13.76
C MET A 200 -13.70 1.27 14.60
N PHE A 201 -13.66 2.47 15.18
CA PHE A 201 -14.78 3.00 15.96
C PHE A 201 -16.05 3.18 15.12
N LEU A 202 -15.93 3.78 13.93
CA LEU A 202 -17.03 3.94 12.98
C LEU A 202 -17.57 2.59 12.52
N PHE A 203 -16.70 1.63 12.26
CA PHE A 203 -17.10 0.29 11.87
C PHE A 203 -17.83 -0.46 12.99
N MET A 204 -17.40 -0.31 14.25
CA MET A 204 -18.11 -0.88 15.41
C MET A 204 -19.48 -0.22 15.63
N ARG A 205 -19.61 1.07 15.33
CA ARG A 205 -20.91 1.76 15.33
C ARG A 205 -21.81 1.19 14.24
N PHE A 206 -21.30 1.04 13.01
CA PHE A 206 -22.04 0.40 11.91
C PHE A 206 -22.50 -1.01 12.26
N LEU A 207 -21.64 -1.87 12.82
CA LEU A 207 -22.01 -3.24 13.20
C LEU A 207 -23.13 -3.30 14.25
N ARG A 208 -23.31 -2.24 15.04
CA ARG A 208 -24.36 -2.14 16.06
C ARG A 208 -25.70 -1.78 15.43
N ASP A 209 -25.68 -0.79 14.55
CA ASP A 209 -26.89 -0.16 14.03
C ASP A 209 -27.33 -0.79 12.68
N SER A 210 -26.45 -1.57 12.05
CA SER A 210 -26.64 -2.26 10.75
C SER A 210 -27.04 -1.33 9.60
N ASP A 211 -26.75 -0.04 9.75
CA ASP A 211 -27.11 1.02 8.82
C ASP A 211 -25.97 2.05 8.75
N ILE A 212 -25.72 2.62 7.57
CA ILE A 212 -24.72 3.67 7.32
C ILE A 212 -25.40 4.78 6.54
N ASP A 213 -25.40 5.99 7.08
CA ASP A 213 -25.84 7.17 6.34
C ASP A 213 -24.78 7.63 5.33
N GLU A 214 -25.16 8.36 4.28
CA GLU A 214 -24.23 8.83 3.24
C GLU A 214 -23.04 9.61 3.82
N LYS A 215 -23.29 10.42 4.85
CA LYS A 215 -22.24 11.17 5.56
C LYS A 215 -21.27 10.27 6.33
N GLU A 216 -21.78 9.19 6.94
CA GLU A 216 -20.95 8.23 7.65
C GLU A 216 -20.08 7.43 6.65
N LEU A 217 -20.62 7.10 5.48
CA LEU A 217 -19.86 6.45 4.41
C LEU A 217 -18.76 7.35 3.84
N GLU A 218 -19.05 8.64 3.65
CA GLU A 218 -18.07 9.65 3.23
C GLU A 218 -16.97 9.78 4.29
N THR A 219 -17.34 9.87 5.57
CA THR A 219 -16.38 9.91 6.68
C THR A 219 -15.49 8.66 6.72
N ILE A 220 -16.04 7.46 6.49
CA ILE A 220 -15.26 6.22 6.46
C ILE A 220 -14.25 6.23 5.31
N LYS A 221 -14.62 6.78 4.15
CA LYS A 221 -13.70 6.91 3.00
C LYS A 221 -12.55 7.87 3.32
N ASP A 222 -12.87 9.05 3.82
CA ASP A 222 -11.87 10.07 4.18
C ASP A 222 -10.90 9.54 5.25
N VAL A 223 -11.44 8.90 6.29
CA VAL A 223 -10.62 8.29 7.36
C VAL A 223 -9.75 7.16 6.82
N SER A 224 -10.27 6.36 5.88
CA SER A 224 -9.50 5.27 5.25
C SER A 224 -8.38 5.81 4.36
N GLU A 225 -8.59 6.93 3.66
CA GLU A 225 -7.55 7.61 2.90
C GLU A 225 -6.41 8.10 3.81
N LEU A 226 -6.73 8.65 4.98
CA LEU A 226 -5.73 9.03 5.98
C LEU A 226 -4.87 7.85 6.45
N ILE A 227 -5.44 6.64 6.57
CA ILE A 227 -4.68 5.42 6.93
C ILE A 227 -3.62 5.13 5.87
N PHE A 228 -4.00 5.16 4.59
CA PHE A 228 -3.07 4.89 3.50
C PHE A 228 -2.02 5.99 3.33
N VAL A 229 -2.40 7.26 3.51
CA VAL A 229 -1.45 8.38 3.53
C VAL A 229 -0.45 8.21 4.67
N GLY A 230 -0.92 7.90 5.88
CA GLY A 230 -0.07 7.66 7.04
C GLY A 230 0.87 6.47 6.86
N LEU A 231 0.37 5.36 6.31
CA LEU A 231 1.17 4.19 5.97
C LEU A 231 2.26 4.53 4.95
N ALA A 232 1.89 5.20 3.85
CA ALA A 232 2.84 5.60 2.81
C ALA A 232 3.92 6.52 3.39
N LEU A 233 3.53 7.52 4.18
CA LEU A 233 4.46 8.46 4.79
C LEU A 233 5.43 7.74 5.74
N THR A 234 4.94 6.81 6.56
CA THR A 234 5.76 6.03 7.50
C THR A 234 6.76 5.13 6.75
N VAL A 235 6.26 4.31 5.83
CA VAL A 235 7.09 3.34 5.09
C VAL A 235 8.12 4.04 4.20
N MET A 236 7.73 5.11 3.51
CA MET A 236 8.64 5.88 2.66
C MET A 236 9.74 6.57 3.49
N SER A 237 9.38 7.13 4.65
CA SER A 237 10.36 7.76 5.55
C SER A 237 11.32 6.72 6.13
N GLN A 238 10.81 5.56 6.52
CA GLN A 238 11.61 4.47 7.05
C GLN A 238 12.55 3.87 6.01
N PHE A 239 12.11 3.73 4.77
CA PHE A 239 12.97 3.37 3.65
C PHE A 239 14.05 4.42 3.40
N ALA A 240 13.71 5.71 3.48
CA ALA A 240 14.70 6.79 3.33
C ALA A 240 15.74 6.79 4.47
N LEU A 241 15.34 6.50 5.71
CA LEU A 241 16.26 6.32 6.85
C LEU A 241 17.18 5.10 6.66
N TYR A 242 16.62 3.98 6.19
CA TYR A 242 17.41 2.78 5.85
C TYR A 242 18.46 3.07 4.77
N VAL A 243 18.10 3.84 3.74
CA VAL A 243 19.05 4.24 2.70
C VAL A 243 20.13 5.18 3.25
N ALA A 244 19.79 6.03 4.22
CA ALA A 244 20.78 6.91 4.86
C ALA A 244 21.84 6.11 5.62
N ASN A 245 21.43 5.10 6.40
CA ASN A 245 22.32 4.33 7.28
C ASN A 245 22.06 2.81 7.18
N PRO A 246 22.38 2.15 6.06
CA PRO A 246 21.98 0.76 5.82
C PRO A 246 22.61 -0.23 6.81
N ALA A 247 23.88 -0.02 7.20
CA ALA A 247 24.57 -0.92 8.13
C ALA A 247 23.91 -0.95 9.52
N GLU A 248 23.42 0.19 10.00
CA GLU A 248 22.77 0.32 11.29
C GLU A 248 21.38 -0.34 11.29
N PHE A 249 20.57 -0.04 10.27
CA PHE A 249 19.19 -0.55 10.21
C PHE A 249 19.09 -2.04 9.83
N MET A 250 20.10 -2.62 9.17
CA MET A 250 20.13 -4.07 8.89
C MET A 250 20.37 -4.92 10.14
N GLU A 251 21.19 -4.43 11.08
CA GLU A 251 21.44 -5.12 12.34
C GLU A 251 20.36 -4.82 13.38
N SER A 252 19.64 -3.71 13.22
CA SER A 252 18.58 -3.32 14.13
C SER A 252 17.38 -4.27 14.10
N SER A 253 17.25 -5.03 15.17
CA SER A 253 16.13 -5.93 15.39
C SER A 253 14.78 -5.19 15.51
N LEU A 254 14.78 -3.98 16.08
CA LEU A 254 13.60 -3.13 16.20
C LEU A 254 13.09 -2.70 14.82
N PHE A 255 14.00 -2.28 13.93
CA PHE A 255 13.67 -1.89 12.58
C PHE A 255 13.01 -3.02 11.78
N LEU A 256 13.56 -4.24 11.88
CA LEU A 256 13.02 -5.42 11.21
C LEU A 256 11.60 -5.74 11.64
N VAL A 257 11.34 -5.73 12.95
CA VAL A 257 10.03 -6.05 13.51
C VAL A 257 9.02 -4.92 13.27
N GLU A 258 9.45 -3.65 13.31
CA GLU A 258 8.63 -2.50 12.95
C GLU A 258 8.11 -2.61 11.51
N MET A 259 9.00 -2.93 10.56
CA MET A 259 8.63 -3.14 9.16
C MET A 259 7.69 -4.34 8.97
N LEU A 260 7.91 -5.43 9.73
CA LEU A 260 7.01 -6.59 9.73
C LEU A 260 5.62 -6.22 10.26
N ALA A 261 5.57 -5.41 11.30
CA ALA A 261 4.32 -4.93 11.86
C ALA A 261 3.58 -4.01 10.88
N LEU A 262 4.25 -3.01 10.29
CA LEU A 262 3.64 -2.14 9.28
C LEU A 262 3.15 -2.92 8.05
N PHE A 263 3.87 -3.96 7.63
CA PHE A 263 3.43 -4.86 6.57
C PHE A 263 2.16 -5.62 6.95
N LEU A 264 2.10 -6.21 8.14
CA LEU A 264 0.91 -6.91 8.60
C LEU A 264 -0.28 -5.95 8.74
N ALA A 265 -0.04 -4.72 9.20
CA ALA A 265 -1.05 -3.67 9.27
C ALA A 265 -1.63 -3.36 7.88
N ALA A 266 -0.75 -3.12 6.89
CA ALA A 266 -1.12 -2.87 5.51
C ALA A 266 -1.88 -4.05 4.89
N PHE A 267 -1.39 -5.27 5.13
CA PHE A 267 -1.99 -6.51 4.65
C PHE A 267 -3.39 -6.70 5.22
N ALA A 268 -3.55 -6.59 6.54
CA ALA A 268 -4.84 -6.74 7.22
C ALA A 268 -5.85 -5.66 6.80
N ALA A 269 -5.42 -4.39 6.69
CA ALA A 269 -6.25 -3.29 6.23
C ALA A 269 -6.72 -3.48 4.79
N ALA A 270 -5.84 -3.97 3.92
CA ALA A 270 -6.20 -4.28 2.55
C ALA A 270 -7.19 -5.45 2.50
N VAL A 271 -6.91 -6.60 3.15
CA VAL A 271 -7.85 -7.74 3.22
C VAL A 271 -9.22 -7.29 3.73
N PHE A 272 -9.25 -6.42 4.74
CA PHE A 272 -10.48 -5.80 5.23
C PHE A 272 -11.19 -5.05 4.09
N MET A 273 -10.52 -4.14 3.39
CA MET A 273 -11.13 -3.43 2.28
C MET A 273 -11.66 -4.36 1.18
N ILE A 274 -10.94 -5.44 0.83
CA ILE A 274 -11.39 -6.42 -0.18
C ILE A 274 -12.72 -7.08 0.22
N ILE A 275 -12.80 -7.50 1.48
CA ILE A 275 -13.96 -8.26 1.98
C ILE A 275 -15.14 -7.32 2.22
N TYR A 276 -14.90 -6.09 2.70
CA TYR A 276 -15.95 -5.20 3.22
C TYR A 276 -16.36 -4.08 2.26
N ALA A 277 -15.50 -3.60 1.35
CA ALA A 277 -15.86 -2.55 0.39
C ALA A 277 -17.14 -2.84 -0.42
N PRO A 278 -17.39 -4.06 -0.94
CA PRO A 278 -18.65 -4.33 -1.64
C PRO A 278 -19.87 -4.25 -0.70
N PHE A 279 -19.70 -4.57 0.58
CA PHE A 279 -20.78 -4.52 1.57
C PHE A 279 -21.07 -3.10 2.08
N LEU A 280 -20.06 -2.25 2.19
CA LEU A 280 -20.22 -0.87 2.65
C LEU A 280 -20.83 0.04 1.58
N VAL A 281 -20.62 -0.26 0.29
CA VAL A 281 -21.05 0.61 -0.82
C VAL A 281 -22.34 0.14 -1.50
N PHE A 282 -22.58 -1.17 -1.64
CA PHE A 282 -23.73 -1.65 -2.43
C PHE A 282 -24.94 -2.06 -1.59
N VAL A 283 -24.72 -2.55 -0.37
CA VAL A 283 -25.79 -3.15 0.45
C VAL A 283 -26.72 -2.12 1.12
N PRO A 284 -26.29 -0.91 1.53
CA PRO A 284 -27.20 0.08 2.11
C PRO A 284 -28.25 0.60 1.10
N PHE A 285 -27.84 0.79 -0.17
CA PHE A 285 -28.62 1.50 -1.18
C PHE A 285 -29.45 0.60 -2.09
N GLU A 286 -29.23 -0.72 -2.04
CA GLU A 286 -30.06 -1.69 -2.75
C GLU A 286 -31.24 -2.11 -1.86
N LYS A 287 -32.45 -2.22 -2.46
CA LYS A 287 -33.71 -2.62 -1.79
C LYS A 287 -33.70 -4.12 -1.42
N ILE A 288 -32.63 -4.59 -0.78
CA ILE A 288 -32.52 -5.94 -0.24
C ILE A 288 -33.40 -6.02 1.02
N PRO A 289 -34.22 -7.07 1.19
CA PRO A 289 -34.98 -7.29 2.43
C PRO A 289 -34.05 -7.24 3.66
N LYS A 290 -34.50 -6.61 4.75
CA LYS A 290 -33.68 -6.44 5.97
C LYS A 290 -33.14 -7.77 6.53
N GLU A 291 -33.83 -8.89 6.31
CA GLU A 291 -33.40 -10.22 6.75
C GLU A 291 -32.17 -10.75 5.99
N ASP A 292 -32.17 -10.67 4.66
CA ASP A 292 -31.01 -11.08 3.84
C ASP A 292 -29.79 -10.18 4.10
N ARG A 293 -30.04 -8.89 4.33
CA ARG A 293 -29.04 -7.90 4.73
C ARG A 293 -28.36 -8.31 6.05
N ARG A 294 -29.14 -8.74 7.05
CA ARG A 294 -28.65 -9.21 8.35
C ARG A 294 -27.83 -10.50 8.26
N ALA A 295 -28.27 -11.49 7.48
CA ALA A 295 -27.59 -12.78 7.36
C ALA A 295 -26.15 -12.65 6.82
N GLY A 296 -25.94 -11.78 5.82
CA GLY A 296 -24.61 -11.48 5.29
C GLY A 296 -23.69 -10.80 6.31
N PHE A 297 -24.21 -9.85 7.10
CA PHE A 297 -23.44 -9.14 8.12
C PHE A 297 -23.04 -10.03 9.30
N VAL A 298 -23.89 -10.98 9.70
CA VAL A 298 -23.56 -11.96 10.76
C VAL A 298 -22.36 -12.83 10.34
N ALA A 299 -22.30 -13.26 9.08
CA ALA A 299 -21.19 -14.06 8.56
C ALA A 299 -19.88 -13.24 8.47
N LEU A 300 -19.98 -11.96 8.14
CA LEU A 300 -18.84 -11.06 7.97
C LEU A 300 -18.33 -10.43 9.28
N ARG A 301 -19.09 -10.49 10.37
CA ARG A 301 -18.76 -9.87 11.66
C ARG A 301 -17.43 -10.37 12.23
N ARG A 302 -17.27 -11.68 12.37
CA ARG A 302 -16.05 -12.32 12.91
C ARG A 302 -14.77 -11.91 12.19
N PRO A 303 -14.67 -12.07 10.84
CA PRO A 303 -13.46 -11.68 10.14
C PRO A 303 -13.15 -10.18 10.29
N SER A 304 -14.15 -9.33 10.56
CA SER A 304 -13.96 -7.88 10.67
C SER A 304 -13.19 -7.52 11.94
N PHE A 305 -13.63 -8.09 13.06
CA PHE A 305 -13.01 -7.88 14.36
C PHE A 305 -11.58 -8.40 14.38
N VAL A 306 -11.34 -9.58 13.79
CA VAL A 306 -10.00 -10.16 13.69
C VAL A 306 -9.09 -9.29 12.83
N LEU A 307 -9.51 -8.94 11.60
CA LEU A 307 -8.69 -8.15 10.69
C LEU A 307 -8.38 -6.75 11.24
N GLY A 308 -9.37 -6.09 11.83
CA GLY A 308 -9.14 -4.79 12.42
C GLY A 308 -8.31 -4.86 13.72
N ALA A 309 -8.43 -5.92 14.53
CA ALA A 309 -7.56 -6.13 15.69
C ALA A 309 -6.10 -6.37 15.26
N LEU A 310 -5.87 -7.19 14.24
CA LEU A 310 -4.55 -7.38 13.64
C LEU A 310 -4.00 -6.06 13.11
N ALA A 311 -4.78 -5.31 12.32
CA ALA A 311 -4.33 -4.04 11.76
C ALA A 311 -3.96 -3.00 12.84
N LEU A 312 -4.83 -2.81 13.84
CA LEU A 312 -4.58 -1.88 14.94
C LEU A 312 -3.40 -2.29 15.80
N SER A 313 -3.37 -3.53 16.27
CA SER A 313 -2.28 -4.00 17.14
C SER A 313 -0.92 -3.93 16.42
N SER A 314 -0.89 -4.18 15.11
CA SER A 314 0.31 -4.00 14.30
C SER A 314 0.77 -2.54 14.22
N TRP A 315 -0.16 -1.60 14.01
CA TRP A 315 0.12 -0.15 14.02
C TRP A 315 0.70 0.32 15.35
N TYR A 316 0.04 -0.03 16.47
CA TYR A 316 0.49 0.36 17.80
C TYR A 316 1.82 -0.31 18.19
N PHE A 317 2.04 -1.56 17.79
CA PHE A 317 3.31 -2.25 18.02
C PHE A 317 4.45 -1.59 17.24
N ALA A 318 4.25 -1.30 15.95
CA ALA A 318 5.21 -0.58 15.11
C ALA A 318 5.53 0.82 15.64
N PHE A 319 4.55 1.50 16.25
CA PHE A 319 4.83 2.76 16.91
C PHE A 319 5.65 2.57 18.20
N ALA A 320 5.30 1.56 19.01
CA ALA A 320 5.98 1.27 20.27
C ALA A 320 7.46 0.90 20.12
N THR A 321 7.87 0.28 19.00
CA THR A 321 9.29 -0.03 18.73
C THR A 321 10.21 1.19 18.78
N ASN A 322 9.65 2.39 18.58
CA ASN A 322 10.39 3.66 18.61
C ASN A 322 10.73 4.16 20.03
N PHE A 323 10.17 3.55 21.08
CA PHE A 323 10.33 4.01 22.46
C PHE A 323 10.92 2.94 23.39
N ILE A 324 11.07 1.71 22.90
CA ILE A 324 11.61 0.60 23.67
C ILE A 324 13.10 0.41 23.39
N PRO A 325 13.88 -0.08 24.36
CA PRO A 325 15.28 -0.42 24.12
C PRO A 325 15.39 -1.62 23.16
N GLU A 326 16.57 -1.79 22.57
CA GLU A 326 16.83 -2.89 21.65
C GLU A 326 16.90 -4.24 22.39
N TYR A 327 16.21 -5.24 21.84
CA TYR A 327 16.16 -6.61 22.33
C TYR A 327 16.46 -7.58 21.20
N GLY A 328 16.90 -8.81 21.49
CA GLY A 328 17.16 -9.80 20.44
C GLY A 328 15.93 -10.05 19.54
N LEU A 329 16.16 -10.22 18.24
CA LEU A 329 15.12 -10.40 17.21
C LEU A 329 14.04 -11.43 17.61
N LEU A 330 14.44 -12.59 18.12
CA LEU A 330 13.50 -13.63 18.55
C LEU A 330 12.58 -13.15 19.69
N ALA A 331 13.11 -12.42 20.67
CA ALA A 331 12.33 -11.91 21.78
C ALA A 331 11.27 -10.90 21.31
N LEU A 332 11.64 -10.01 20.38
CA LEU A 332 10.72 -9.05 19.77
C LEU A 332 9.65 -9.75 18.92
N LEU A 333 10.01 -10.78 18.14
CA LEU A 333 9.05 -11.57 17.37
C LEU A 333 8.06 -12.32 18.26
N PHE A 334 8.53 -12.90 19.38
CA PHE A 334 7.65 -13.52 20.37
C PHE A 334 6.72 -12.50 21.04
N ALA A 335 7.26 -11.34 21.43
CA ALA A 335 6.46 -10.26 22.00
C ALA A 335 5.38 -9.79 21.02
N TYR A 336 5.75 -9.58 19.75
CA TYR A 336 4.82 -9.20 18.70
C TYR A 336 3.75 -10.27 18.46
N GLY A 337 4.15 -11.54 18.34
CA GLY A 337 3.23 -12.67 18.19
C GLY A 337 2.26 -12.80 19.37
N ALA A 338 2.73 -12.57 20.60
CA ALA A 338 1.89 -12.54 21.79
C ALA A 338 0.88 -11.39 21.75
N VAL A 339 1.30 -10.19 21.34
CA VAL A 339 0.39 -9.04 21.15
C VAL A 339 -0.70 -9.35 20.12
N LEU A 340 -0.35 -9.96 18.99
CA LEU A 340 -1.32 -10.39 17.97
C LEU A 340 -2.27 -11.46 18.51
N ALA A 341 -1.77 -12.46 19.24
CA ALA A 341 -2.61 -13.51 19.80
C ALA A 341 -3.59 -12.96 20.84
N LEU A 342 -3.13 -12.07 21.71
CA LEU A 342 -3.95 -11.39 22.71
C LEU A 342 -4.98 -10.47 22.08
N SER A 343 -4.62 -9.71 21.04
CA SER A 343 -5.54 -8.81 20.35
C SER A 343 -6.65 -9.60 19.63
N VAL A 344 -6.31 -10.72 18.99
CA VAL A 344 -7.28 -11.63 18.38
C VAL A 344 -8.19 -12.27 19.43
N ALA A 345 -7.64 -12.75 20.55
CA ALA A 345 -8.44 -13.31 21.65
C ALA A 345 -9.40 -12.27 22.24
N ALA A 346 -8.92 -11.04 22.47
CA ALA A 346 -9.75 -9.92 22.93
C ALA A 346 -10.85 -9.58 21.91
N SER A 347 -10.54 -9.66 20.62
CA SER A 347 -11.53 -9.43 19.56
C SER A 347 -12.69 -10.43 19.59
N PHE A 348 -12.43 -11.70 19.95
CA PHE A 348 -13.48 -12.71 20.10
C PHE A 348 -14.34 -12.49 21.35
N LEU A 349 -13.73 -12.07 22.46
CA LEU A 349 -14.47 -11.69 23.66
C LEU A 349 -15.38 -10.49 23.38
N TRP A 350 -14.88 -9.49 22.67
CA TRP A 350 -15.64 -8.31 22.27
C TRP A 350 -16.78 -8.68 21.30
N GLU A 351 -16.53 -9.55 20.32
CA GLU A 351 -17.55 -10.05 19.39
C GLU A 351 -18.72 -10.73 20.12
N SER A 352 -18.42 -11.43 21.23
CA SER A 352 -19.43 -12.13 22.01
C SER A 352 -20.43 -11.20 22.70
N GLN A 353 -20.02 -9.98 23.07
CA GLN A 353 -20.93 -8.98 23.66
C GLN A 353 -21.99 -8.49 22.65
N TYR A 354 -21.65 -8.49 21.36
CA TYR A 354 -22.57 -8.14 20.27
C TYR A 354 -23.51 -9.29 19.87
N ARG A 355 -23.34 -10.50 20.41
CA ARG A 355 -24.31 -11.60 20.23
C ARG A 355 -25.60 -11.41 21.04
N GLY A 356 -25.61 -10.53 22.06
CA GLY A 356 -26.78 -10.27 22.91
C GLY A 356 -27.61 -9.04 22.54
N GLY A 357 -27.17 -8.24 21.58
CA GLY A 357 -27.92 -7.07 21.08
C GLY A 357 -29.09 -7.45 20.16
N PRO A 358 -29.97 -6.50 19.78
CA PRO A 358 -31.19 -6.75 18.99
C PRO A 358 -30.98 -7.44 17.63
N ALA A 359 -29.74 -7.73 17.23
CA ALA A 359 -29.39 -8.59 16.09
C ALA A 359 -29.62 -10.10 16.35
N ALA A 360 -29.93 -10.53 17.57
CA ALA A 360 -30.23 -11.91 17.95
C ALA A 360 -31.73 -12.20 18.17
N LYS A 361 -32.62 -11.24 17.89
CA LYS A 361 -34.08 -11.41 17.92
C LYS A 361 -34.72 -11.04 16.58
#